data_AF-A0A2G6NMK1-F1
#
_entry.id   AF-A0A2G6NMK1-F1
#
_cell.length_a   1.000
_cell.length_b   1.000
_cell.length_c   1.000
_cell.angle_alpha   90.00
_cell.angle_beta   90.00
_cell.angle_gamma   90.00
#
_symmetry.space_group_name_H-M   'P 1'
#
loop_
_entity.id
_entity.type
_entity.pdbx_description
1 polymer ?
#
loop_
_entity_poly.entity_id
_entity_poly.type
_entity_poly.pdbx_seq_one_letter_code
_entity_poly.pdbx_strand_id
1 'polypeptide(L)'
;MYKQILSDNQMLCDYALVSELMRACSLSPRAFAYWKDAHFAGYDGSQIVFIYKKSVPEKYKRHLNECTDLSGCVQSSAFCRYTGLSPSLLSKNSQGAFAQNVRILRLGRANFIDLRAFYAR
;
A
#
# COMPACT_ATOMS: atom_id res chain seq x y z
N MET A 1 -2.81 -9.24 -17.06
CA MET A 1 -2.26 -8.23 -16.13
C MET A 1 -1.16 -8.89 -15.32
N TYR A 2 0.08 -8.42 -15.45
CA TYR A 2 1.19 -8.90 -14.65
C TYR A 2 1.23 -8.12 -13.32
N LYS A 3 1.31 -8.83 -12.20
CA LYS A 3 1.47 -8.25 -10.86
C LYS A 3 2.81 -8.70 -10.31
N GLN A 4 3.74 -7.76 -10.16
CA GLN A 4 5.00 -8.02 -9.48
C GLN A 4 4.74 -8.28 -7.99
N ILE A 5 5.39 -9.29 -7.43
CA ILE A 5 5.37 -9.53 -5.98
C ILE A 5 6.50 -8.72 -5.34
N LEU A 6 6.14 -7.86 -4.40
CA LEU A 6 7.07 -7.04 -3.63
C LEU A 6 7.65 -7.85 -2.45
N SER A 7 8.90 -7.57 -2.07
CA SER A 7 9.44 -8.11 -0.81
C SER A 7 8.71 -7.49 0.38
N ASP A 8 8.64 -8.21 1.50
CA ASP A 8 7.82 -7.80 2.64
C ASP A 8 8.27 -6.49 3.32
N ASN A 9 9.53 -6.09 3.12
CA ASN A 9 10.11 -4.84 3.61
C ASN A 9 10.16 -3.72 2.55
N GLN A 10 9.76 -3.98 1.30
CA GLN A 10 9.81 -2.98 0.25
C GLN A 10 8.77 -1.90 0.50
N MET A 11 9.23 -0.66 0.71
CA MET A 11 8.38 0.50 0.94
C MET A 11 7.66 0.95 -0.36
N LEU A 12 6.49 1.55 -0.21
CA LEU A 12 5.61 1.95 -1.31
C LEU A 12 5.87 3.38 -1.84
N CYS A 13 7.11 3.87 -1.77
CA CYS A 13 7.46 5.26 -2.13
C CYS A 13 7.02 5.67 -3.53
N ASP A 14 7.26 4.80 -4.51
CA ASP A 14 6.91 5.07 -5.91
C ASP A 14 5.56 4.48 -6.32
N TYR A 15 4.75 4.04 -5.36
CA TYR A 15 3.50 3.34 -5.62
C TYR A 15 2.29 4.12 -5.12
N ALA A 16 1.17 3.96 -5.82
CA ALA A 16 -0.14 4.44 -5.39
C ALA A 16 -1.10 3.26 -5.21
N LEU A 17 -2.05 3.39 -4.28
CA LEU A 17 -3.09 2.40 -4.08
C LEU A 17 -4.10 2.44 -5.24
N VAL A 18 -4.24 1.33 -5.97
CA VAL A 18 -5.10 1.29 -7.18
C VAL A 18 -6.55 1.64 -6.86
N SER A 19 -7.08 1.15 -5.73
CA SER A 19 -8.47 1.44 -5.36
C SER A 19 -8.72 2.93 -5.09
N GLU A 20 -7.74 3.66 -4.54
CA GLU A 20 -7.84 5.11 -4.39
C GLU A 20 -7.74 5.80 -5.74
N LEU A 21 -6.80 5.39 -6.60
CA LEU A 21 -6.64 5.99 -7.92
C LEU A 21 -7.88 5.79 -8.79
N MET A 22 -8.50 4.61 -8.77
CA MET A 22 -9.74 4.37 -9.52
C MET A 22 -10.87 5.28 -9.03
N ARG A 23 -10.97 5.48 -7.71
CA ARG A 23 -11.95 6.38 -7.11
C ARG A 23 -11.70 7.84 -7.52
N ALA A 24 -10.44 8.31 -7.47
CA ALA A 24 -10.06 9.66 -7.88
C ALA A 24 -10.34 9.91 -9.38
N CYS A 25 -10.13 8.90 -10.23
CA CYS A 25 -10.46 8.97 -11.65
C CYS A 25 -11.96 8.80 -11.95
N SER A 26 -12.83 8.56 -10.96
CA SER A 26 -14.23 8.17 -11.15
C SER A 26 -14.42 6.97 -12.09
N LEU A 27 -13.51 5.99 -12.00
CA LEU A 27 -13.52 4.78 -12.81
C LEU A 27 -14.02 3.56 -12.02
N SER A 28 -14.50 2.55 -12.74
CA SER A 28 -14.79 1.24 -12.15
C SER A 28 -13.55 0.67 -11.47
N PRO A 29 -13.69 -0.02 -10.31
CA PRO A 29 -12.58 -0.65 -9.62
C PRO A 29 -11.77 -1.64 -10.46
N ARG A 30 -12.31 -2.14 -11.58
CA ARG A 30 -11.60 -3.06 -12.50
C ARG A 30 -11.02 -2.38 -13.75
N ALA A 31 -11.26 -1.08 -13.95
CA ALA A 31 -10.85 -0.37 -15.15
C ALA A 31 -9.32 -0.38 -15.37
N PHE A 32 -8.55 -0.41 -14.28
CA PHE A 32 -7.08 -0.49 -14.34
C PHE A 32 -6.57 -1.73 -15.08
N ALA A 33 -7.33 -2.82 -15.12
CA ALA A 33 -6.92 -4.06 -15.78
C ALA A 33 -6.75 -3.90 -17.30
N TYR A 34 -7.34 -2.85 -17.88
CA TYR A 34 -7.26 -2.52 -19.30
C TYR A 34 -6.15 -1.52 -19.63
N TRP A 35 -5.40 -1.03 -18.63
CA TRP A 35 -4.31 -0.09 -18.86
C TRP A 35 -3.10 -0.84 -19.41
N LYS A 36 -2.83 -0.62 -20.70
CA LYS A 36 -1.63 -1.13 -21.37
C LYS A 36 -0.39 -0.47 -20.76
N ASP A 37 0.67 -1.25 -20.56
CA ASP A 37 1.98 -0.81 -20.05
C ASP A 37 1.98 -0.28 -18.60
N ALA A 38 0.86 -0.37 -17.88
CA ALA A 38 0.81 -0.06 -16.46
C ALA A 38 1.47 -1.17 -15.64
N HIS A 39 2.36 -0.79 -14.73
CA HIS A 39 3.10 -1.71 -13.88
C HIS A 39 2.42 -1.82 -12.52
N PHE A 40 1.94 -3.03 -12.22
CA PHE A 40 1.24 -3.31 -10.99
C PHE A 40 2.07 -4.16 -10.06
N ALA A 41 1.89 -3.94 -8.76
CA ALA A 41 2.57 -4.67 -7.72
C ALA A 41 1.62 -5.04 -6.58
N GLY A 42 2.02 -6.01 -5.78
CA GLY A 42 1.34 -6.39 -4.55
C GLY A 42 2.28 -7.17 -3.65
N TYR A 43 1.95 -7.25 -2.37
CA TYR A 43 2.66 -8.16 -1.48
C TYR A 43 2.12 -9.58 -1.64
N ASP A 44 2.96 -10.55 -1.25
CA ASP A 44 2.55 -11.95 -1.29
C ASP A 44 1.33 -12.21 -0.39
N GLY A 45 0.42 -13.09 -0.83
CA GLY A 45 -0.84 -13.40 -0.17
C GLY A 45 -1.84 -12.23 -0.07
N SER A 46 -1.58 -11.08 -0.70
CA SER A 46 -2.44 -9.91 -0.65
C SER A 46 -3.25 -9.70 -1.93
N GLN A 47 -4.53 -9.36 -1.75
CA GLN A 47 -5.42 -8.90 -2.83
C GLN A 47 -5.28 -7.39 -3.11
N ILE A 48 -4.54 -6.66 -2.27
CA ILE A 48 -4.30 -5.23 -2.48
C ILE A 48 -3.34 -5.06 -3.65
N VAL A 49 -3.72 -4.16 -4.57
CA VAL A 49 -2.95 -3.87 -5.77
C VAL A 49 -2.46 -2.43 -5.71
N PHE A 50 -1.18 -2.27 -6.02
CA PHE A 50 -0.51 -0.99 -6.18
C PHE A 50 -0.12 -0.79 -7.64
N ILE A 51 -0.03 0.46 -8.06
CA ILE A 51 0.44 0.85 -9.38
C ILE A 51 1.69 1.71 -9.22
N TYR A 52 2.71 1.45 -10.04
CA TYR A 52 3.92 2.28 -10.08
C TYR A 52 3.53 3.65 -10.66
N LYS A 53 3.76 4.73 -9.89
CA LYS A 53 3.30 6.10 -10.21
C LYS A 53 3.69 6.53 -11.63
N LYS A 54 4.92 6.18 -12.08
CA LYS A 54 5.41 6.56 -13.42
C LYS A 54 4.71 5.82 -14.57
N SER A 55 4.15 4.65 -14.31
CA SER A 55 3.47 3.80 -15.31
C SER A 55 1.97 4.14 -15.47
N VAL A 56 1.45 5.06 -14.67
CA VAL A 56 0.07 5.53 -14.78
C VAL A 56 -0.10 6.27 -16.11
N PRO A 57 -1.17 6.00 -16.90
CA PRO A 57 -1.42 6.72 -18.14
C PRO A 57 -1.48 8.24 -17.92
N GLU A 58 -0.89 9.03 -18.82
CA GLU A 58 -0.76 10.49 -18.70
C GLU A 58 -2.08 11.18 -18.34
N LYS A 59 -3.18 10.79 -19.00
CA LYS A 59 -4.53 11.32 -18.74
C LYS A 59 -4.99 11.20 -17.27
N TYR A 60 -4.42 10.27 -16.50
CA TYR A 60 -4.79 10.01 -15.11
C TYR A 60 -3.73 10.44 -14.10
N LYS A 61 -2.53 10.85 -14.53
CA LYS A 61 -1.43 11.19 -13.60
C LYS A 61 -1.78 12.31 -12.63
N ARG A 62 -2.58 13.29 -13.04
CA ARG A 62 -3.04 14.38 -12.16
C ARG A 62 -3.77 13.89 -10.90
N HIS A 63 -4.47 12.76 -11.01
CA HIS A 63 -5.25 12.18 -9.91
C HIS A 63 -4.37 11.47 -8.87
N LEU A 64 -3.07 11.29 -9.14
CA LEU A 64 -2.12 10.81 -8.14
C LEU A 64 -1.96 11.78 -6.97
N ASN A 65 -2.16 13.08 -7.20
CA ASN A 65 -2.12 14.10 -6.15
C ASN A 65 -3.28 13.99 -5.16
N GLU A 66 -4.37 13.31 -5.55
CA GLU A 66 -5.53 13.05 -4.70
C GLU A 66 -5.37 11.73 -3.91
N CYS A 67 -4.37 10.91 -4.25
CA CYS A 67 -4.11 9.65 -3.58
C CYS A 67 -3.27 9.89 -2.34
N THR A 68 -3.51 9.09 -1.30
CA THR A 68 -2.70 9.15 -0.08
C THR A 68 -1.24 8.78 -0.37
N ASP A 69 -0.29 9.57 0.16
CA ASP A 69 1.13 9.26 0.05
C ASP A 69 1.50 8.06 0.94
N LEU A 70 2.01 7.01 0.30
CA LEU A 70 2.46 5.77 0.95
C LEU A 70 3.99 5.70 1.08
N SER A 71 4.68 6.83 0.90
CA SER A 71 6.13 6.89 1.08
C SER A 71 6.54 6.46 2.47
N GLY A 72 7.45 5.49 2.53
CA GLY A 72 7.90 4.86 3.78
C GLY A 72 6.97 3.80 4.34
N CYS A 73 5.79 3.60 3.76
CA CYS A 73 4.81 2.64 4.25
C CYS A 73 4.98 1.26 3.61
N VAL A 74 4.60 0.23 4.36
CA VAL A 74 4.40 -1.16 3.90
C VAL A 74 3.01 -1.65 4.30
N GLN A 75 2.49 -2.67 3.61
CA GLN A 75 1.23 -3.29 4.04
C GLN A 75 1.40 -3.98 5.39
N SER A 76 0.42 -3.86 6.30
CA SER A 76 0.51 -4.41 7.64
C SER A 76 0.75 -5.92 7.68
N SER A 77 0.18 -6.68 6.75
CA SER A 77 0.39 -8.12 6.63
C SER A 77 1.82 -8.46 6.20
N ALA A 78 2.40 -7.67 5.29
CA ALA A 78 3.79 -7.81 4.87
C ALA A 78 4.74 -7.47 6.03
N PHE A 79 4.44 -6.40 6.76
CA PHE A 79 5.18 -6.04 7.97
C PHE A 79 5.19 -7.17 9.03
N CYS A 80 4.04 -7.79 9.30
CA CYS A 80 3.95 -8.92 10.23
C CYS A 80 4.83 -10.10 9.79
N ARG A 81 4.84 -10.44 8.50
CA ARG A 81 5.72 -11.49 7.98
C ARG A 81 7.19 -11.11 8.08
N TYR A 82 7.53 -9.87 7.73
CA TYR A 82 8.90 -9.36 7.82
C TYR A 82 9.45 -9.40 9.24
N THR A 83 8.64 -9.01 10.23
CA THR A 83 9.06 -8.90 11.64
C THR A 83 8.79 -10.15 12.48
N GLY A 84 8.04 -11.11 11.95
CA GLY A 84 7.52 -12.25 12.71
C GLY A 84 6.44 -11.89 13.74
N LEU A 85 6.00 -10.62 13.79
CA LEU A 85 5.01 -10.16 14.75
C LEU A 85 3.60 -10.64 14.39
N SER A 86 2.86 -11.06 15.42
CA SER A 86 1.46 -11.45 15.24
C SER A 86 0.59 -10.27 14.81
N PRO A 87 -0.31 -10.44 13.82
CA PRO A 87 -1.27 -9.41 13.41
C PRO A 87 -2.16 -8.89 14.55
N SER A 88 -2.38 -9.67 15.60
CA SER A 88 -3.17 -9.25 16.76
C SER A 88 -2.56 -8.06 17.52
N LEU A 89 -1.23 -7.90 17.46
CA LEU A 89 -0.49 -6.78 18.06
C LEU A 89 -0.70 -5.44 17.32
N LEU A 90 -1.25 -5.49 16.12
CA LEU A 90 -1.60 -4.30 15.33
C LEU A 90 -3.08 -3.90 15.51
N SER A 91 -3.84 -4.68 16.29
CA SER A 91 -5.24 -4.40 16.57
C SER A 91 -5.36 -3.25 17.58
N LYS A 92 -6.37 -2.38 17.39
CA LYS A 92 -6.65 -1.22 18.27
C LYS A 92 -6.87 -1.60 19.75
N ASN A 93 -7.19 -2.87 20.01
CA ASN A 93 -7.48 -3.38 21.35
C ASN A 93 -6.24 -3.95 22.04
N SER A 94 -5.14 -4.13 21.32
CA SER A 94 -3.87 -4.48 21.94
C SER A 94 -3.27 -3.22 22.57
N GLN A 95 -3.40 -3.09 23.90
CA GLN A 95 -2.74 -2.06 24.71
C GLN A 95 -1.21 -2.26 24.80
N GLY A 96 -0.60 -2.93 23.82
CA GLY A 96 0.84 -3.14 23.79
C GLY A 96 1.56 -1.86 23.42
N ALA A 97 2.67 -1.57 24.12
CA ALA A 97 3.57 -0.45 23.82
C ALA A 97 4.03 -0.40 22.35
N PHE A 98 3.92 -1.50 21.61
CA PHE A 98 4.28 -1.57 20.19
C PHE A 98 3.34 -0.76 19.28
N ALA A 99 2.02 -0.92 19.43
CA ALA A 99 1.04 -0.21 18.60
C ALA A 99 1.07 1.31 18.82
N GLN A 100 1.49 1.77 20.00
CA GLN A 100 1.65 3.19 20.34
C GLN A 100 2.84 3.84 19.61
N ASN A 101 3.82 3.04 19.20
CA ASN A 101 5.08 3.51 18.63
C ASN A 101 5.15 3.38 17.11
N VAL A 102 4.13 2.81 16.49
CA VAL A 102 4.08 2.56 15.06
C VAL A 102 2.93 3.37 14.46
N ARG A 103 3.23 4.16 13.43
CA ARG A 103 2.22 4.92 12.71
C ARG A 103 1.45 3.99 11.78
N ILE A 104 0.18 3.73 12.12
CA ILE A 104 -0.73 2.92 11.32
C ILE A 104 -1.65 3.82 10.49
N LEU A 105 -1.62 3.65 9.18
CA LEU A 105 -2.49 4.33 8.23
C LEU A 105 -3.56 3.35 7.72
N ARG A 106 -4.82 3.77 7.68
CA ARG A 106 -5.95 2.93 7.23
C ARG A 106 -6.61 3.53 6.01
N LEU A 107 -6.67 2.77 4.92
CA LEU A 107 -7.24 3.20 3.65
C LEU A 107 -8.18 2.11 3.13
N GLY A 108 -9.49 2.36 3.25
CA GLY A 108 -10.52 1.39 2.92
C GLY A 108 -10.36 0.10 3.75
N ARG A 109 -10.07 -1.02 3.07
CA ARG A 109 -9.85 -2.34 3.69
C ARG A 109 -8.38 -2.65 3.98
N ALA A 110 -7.46 -1.77 3.59
CA ALA A 110 -6.03 -1.97 3.76
C ALA A 110 -5.49 -1.18 4.96
N ASN A 111 -4.60 -1.81 5.72
CA ASN A 111 -3.82 -1.15 6.77
C ASN A 111 -2.36 -1.11 6.34
N PHE A 112 -1.71 0.01 6.64
CA PHE A 112 -0.34 0.31 6.31
C PHE A 112 0.43 0.72 7.55
N ILE A 113 1.72 0.43 7.55
CA ILE A 113 2.64 0.74 8.64
C ILE A 113 3.79 1.57 8.07
N ASP A 114 4.09 2.70 8.71
CA ASP A 114 5.28 3.49 8.39
C ASP A 114 6.54 2.77 8.91
N LEU A 115 7.29 2.18 7.99
CA LEU A 115 8.49 1.42 8.30
C LEU A 115 9.69 2.33 8.62
N ARG A 116 9.65 3.61 8.21
CA ARG A 116 10.71 4.58 8.57
C ARG A 116 10.70 4.86 10.07
N ALA A 117 9.50 5.05 10.63
CA ALA A 117 9.33 5.24 12.06
C ALA A 117 9.81 4.02 12.88
N PHE A 118 9.76 2.83 12.28
CA PHE A 118 10.28 1.61 12.88
C PHE A 118 11.82 1.55 12.86
N TYR A 119 12.47 1.89 11.74
CA TYR A 119 13.94 1.88 11.62
C TYR A 119 14.65 3.07 12.30
N ALA A 120 13.94 4.17 12.58
CA ALA A 120 14.51 5.33 13.25
C ALA A 120 14.73 5.11 14.77
N ARG A 121 14.57 3.88 15.25
CA ARG A 121 14.78 3.43 16.63
C ARG A 121 15.99 2.54 16.70
#